data_AF-A0A075HKD6-F1
#
_entry.id   AF-A0A075HKD6-F1
#
_cell.length_a   1.000
_cell.length_b   1.000
_cell.length_c   1.000
_cell.angle_alpha   90.00
_cell.angle_beta   90.00
_cell.angle_gamma   90.00
#
_symmetry.space_group_name_H-M   'P 1'
#
loop_
_entity.id
_entity.type
_entity.pdbx_description
1 polymer ?
#
loop_
_entity_poly.entity_id
_entity_poly.type
_entity_poly.pdbx_seq_one_letter_code
_entity_poly.pdbx_strand_id
1 'polypeptide(L)'
;MGSLTRLTYDPELPDEPDVTLFLFSHKKKWVIGYITSIDFDDIVYFFNYVKLDKEPTKPFLQYSLQDDKDSIFTDSFQHGYLYLPVIKLKSCHKIFGLG
;
A
#
# COMPACT_ATOMS: atom_id res chain seq x y z
N MET A 1 11.44 11.41 -5.69
CA MET A 1 11.25 10.06 -5.13
C MET A 1 9.83 9.63 -5.46
N GLY A 2 9.63 8.50 -6.14
CA GLY A 2 8.30 8.08 -6.61
C GLY A 2 7.46 7.54 -5.47
N SER A 3 6.32 8.17 -5.18
CA SER A 3 5.37 7.69 -4.18
C SER A 3 4.67 6.42 -4.67
N LEU A 4 4.55 5.40 -3.79
CA LEU A 4 3.81 4.15 -4.07
C LEU A 4 2.40 4.43 -4.58
N THR A 5 1.80 5.52 -4.09
CA THR A 5 0.51 6.05 -4.47
C THR A 5 0.32 6.26 -5.98
N ARG A 6 1.37 6.72 -6.66
CA ARG A 6 1.29 7.02 -8.10
C ARG A 6 1.38 5.75 -8.95
N LEU A 7 1.82 4.64 -8.36
CA LEU A 7 1.89 3.32 -9.01
C LEU A 7 0.58 2.53 -8.92
N THR A 8 -0.36 2.94 -8.05
CA THR A 8 -1.61 2.21 -7.81
C THR A 8 -2.84 2.92 -8.37
N TYR A 9 -2.67 3.89 -9.27
CA TYR A 9 -3.75 4.64 -9.88
C TYR A 9 -4.20 3.97 -11.18
N ASP A 10 -5.47 3.59 -11.26
CA ASP A 10 -6.13 3.10 -12.48
C ASP A 10 -7.06 4.19 -13.05
N PRO A 11 -6.81 4.69 -14.27
CA PRO A 11 -7.66 5.69 -14.92
C PRO A 11 -9.02 5.17 -15.37
N GLU A 12 -9.22 3.86 -15.50
CA GLU A 12 -10.49 3.23 -15.89
C GLU A 12 -11.43 3.03 -14.69
N LEU A 13 -10.88 2.92 -13.48
CA LEU A 13 -11.60 2.75 -12.21
C LEU A 13 -11.19 3.82 -11.18
N PRO A 14 -11.45 5.12 -11.45
CA PRO A 14 -10.93 6.21 -10.62
C PRO A 14 -11.51 6.27 -9.20
N ASP A 15 -12.64 5.60 -8.95
CA ASP A 15 -13.40 5.69 -7.70
C ASP A 15 -13.20 4.51 -6.73
N GLU A 16 -12.51 3.44 -7.13
CA GLU A 16 -12.22 2.29 -6.26
C GLU A 16 -10.72 2.22 -5.95
N PRO A 17 -10.29 2.18 -4.67
CA PRO A 17 -8.92 1.85 -4.36
C PRO A 17 -8.72 0.35 -4.63
N ASP A 18 -8.15 0.00 -5.79
CA ASP A 18 -7.90 -1.39 -6.21
C ASP A 18 -6.98 -2.17 -5.25
N VAL A 19 -6.28 -1.47 -4.37
CA VAL A 19 -5.19 -2.04 -3.59
C VAL A 19 -5.44 -1.95 -2.09
N THR A 20 -5.25 -3.10 -1.44
CA THR A 20 -5.14 -3.21 0.01
C THR A 20 -3.67 -3.26 0.41
N LEU A 21 -3.28 -2.46 1.41
CA LEU A 21 -1.93 -2.49 1.96
C LEU A 21 -1.83 -3.58 3.03
N PHE A 22 -0.91 -4.52 2.86
CA PHE A 22 -0.57 -5.53 3.86
C PHE A 22 0.56 -5.02 4.75
N LEU A 23 0.34 -5.04 6.06
CA LEU A 23 1.30 -4.62 7.08
C LEU A 23 1.73 -5.80 7.94
N PHE A 24 3.03 -6.04 8.09
CA PHE A 24 3.56 -7.05 9.01
C PHE A 24 4.96 -6.74 9.51
N SER A 25 5.32 -7.30 10.67
CA SER A 25 6.69 -7.22 11.19
C SER A 25 7.61 -8.23 10.49
N HIS A 26 8.80 -7.78 10.11
CA HIS A 26 9.83 -8.60 9.49
C HIS A 26 11.24 -8.08 9.82
N LYS A 27 12.11 -8.94 10.36
CA LYS A 27 13.52 -8.64 10.69
C LYS A 27 13.71 -7.29 11.41
N LYS A 28 12.92 -7.04 12.47
CA LYS A 28 12.90 -5.81 13.32
C LYS A 28 12.42 -4.53 12.63
N LYS A 29 11.89 -4.62 11.40
CA LYS A 29 11.24 -3.51 10.69
C LYS A 29 9.78 -3.87 10.44
N TRP A 30 8.99 -2.87 10.08
CA TRP A 30 7.65 -3.06 9.58
C TRP A 30 7.67 -3.02 8.06
N VAL A 31 7.00 -3.96 7.42
CA VAL A 31 6.83 -4.00 5.97
C VAL A 31 5.40 -3.63 5.68
N ILE A 32 5.21 -2.64 4.81
CA ILE A 32 3.91 -2.29 4.25
C ILE A 32 4.00 -2.32 2.73
N GLY A 33 3.04 -2.95 2.08
CA GLY A 33 3.06 -3.11 0.64
C GLY A 33 1.75 -3.67 0.08
N TYR A 34 1.67 -3.77 -1.23
CA TYR A 34 0.52 -4.32 -1.95
C TYR A 34 1.00 -5.31 -3.00
N ILE A 35 0.07 -6.15 -3.46
CA ILE A 35 0.33 -7.09 -4.56
C ILE A 35 -0.17 -6.42 -5.84
N THR A 36 0.65 -6.46 -6.88
CA THR A 36 0.24 -6.11 -8.25
C THR A 36 0.53 -7.29 -9.17
N SER A 37 -0.02 -7.23 -10.38
CA SER A 37 0.28 -8.17 -11.45
C SER A 37 0.71 -7.40 -12.69
N ILE A 38 1.63 -7.99 -13.45
CA ILE A 38 1.93 -7.56 -14.82
C ILE A 38 1.51 -8.69 -15.73
N ASP A 39 0.72 -8.37 -16.74
CA ASP A 39 0.26 -9.32 -17.76
C ASP A 39 1.22 -9.27 -18.96
N PHE A 40 1.84 -10.41 -19.27
CA PHE A 40 2.68 -10.62 -20.45
C PHE A 40 2.10 -11.80 -21.25
N ASP A 41 2.90 -12.84 -21.54
CA ASP A 41 2.40 -14.12 -22.03
C ASP A 41 1.84 -15.00 -20.87
N ASP A 42 2.31 -14.73 -19.65
CA ASP A 42 1.82 -15.29 -18.37
C ASP A 42 1.63 -14.15 -17.35
N ILE A 43 0.72 -14.32 -16.38
CA ILE A 43 0.50 -13.34 -15.30
C ILE A 43 1.59 -13.50 -14.24
N VAL A 44 2.35 -12.43 -13.99
CA VAL A 44 3.36 -12.39 -12.93
C VAL A 44 2.92 -11.49 -11.79
N TYR A 45 2.91 -12.02 -10.57
CA TYR A 45 2.56 -11.27 -9.37
C TYR A 45 3.80 -10.72 -8.65
N PHE A 46 3.73 -9.47 -8.20
CA PHE A 46 4.80 -8.79 -7.47
C PHE A 46 4.27 -8.19 -6.18
N PHE A 47 5.05 -8.34 -5.10
CA PHE A 47 4.79 -7.64 -3.86
C PHE A 47 5.64 -6.35 -3.81
N ASN A 48 5.00 -5.20 -4.02
CA ASN A 48 5.64 -3.90 -3.93
C ASN A 48 5.55 -3.38 -2.49
N TYR A 49 6.69 -3.12 -1.86
CA TYR A 49 6.70 -2.77 -0.44
C TYR A 49 7.78 -1.77 -0.07
N VAL A 50 7.58 -1.11 1.07
CA VAL A 50 8.59 -0.32 1.78
C VAL A 50 8.79 -0.84 3.20
N LYS A 51 9.93 -0.47 3.80
CA LYS A 51 10.25 -0.77 5.19
C LYS A 51 10.08 0.48 6.04
N LEU A 52 9.41 0.34 7.16
CA LEU A 52 9.18 1.37 8.15
C LEU A 52 9.91 1.03 9.44
N ASP A 53 10.39 2.06 10.13
CA ASP A 53 11.04 1.92 11.43
C ASP A 53 10.04 1.70 12.58
N LYS A 54 8.81 2.18 12.39
CA LYS A 54 7.74 2.15 13.39
C LYS A 54 6.47 1.56 12.80
N GLU A 55 5.66 0.96 13.67
CA GLU A 55 4.35 0.42 13.31
C GLU A 55 3.37 1.56 13.00
N PRO A 56 2.72 1.57 11.82
CA PRO A 56 1.53 2.39 11.59
C PRO A 56 0.39 1.96 12.52
N THR A 57 -0.20 2.91 13.24
CA THR A 57 -1.26 2.62 14.23
C THR A 57 -2.67 2.82 13.70
N LYS A 58 -2.83 3.40 12.51
CA LYS A 58 -4.13 3.76 11.95
C LYS A 58 -4.50 2.92 10.72
N PRO A 59 -5.80 2.67 10.49
CA PRO A 59 -6.27 1.66 9.53
C PRO A 59 -6.24 2.10 8.07
N PHE A 60 -6.01 3.38 7.77
CA PHE A 60 -5.94 3.87 6.38
C PHE A 60 -4.67 4.67 6.13
N LEU A 61 -4.18 4.63 4.89
CA LEU A 61 -3.21 5.57 4.36
C LEU A 61 -3.96 6.59 3.51
N GLN A 62 -4.01 7.84 3.97
CA GLN A 62 -4.54 8.97 3.21
C GLN A 62 -3.49 9.52 2.27
N TYR A 63 -3.90 9.84 1.05
CA TYR A 63 -3.04 10.45 0.04
C TYR A 63 -3.82 11.39 -0.88
N SER A 64 -3.10 12.25 -1.60
CA SER A 64 -3.64 13.11 -2.66
C SER A 64 -2.90 12.84 -3.97
N LEU A 65 -3.62 12.92 -5.09
CA LEU A 65 -3.03 12.91 -6.43
C LEU A 65 -2.74 14.33 -6.95
N GLN A 66 -3.36 15.35 -6.33
CA GLN A 66 -3.32 16.74 -6.78
C GLN A 66 -2.32 17.58 -5.99
N ASP A 67 -2.10 17.24 -4.72
CA ASP A 67 -1.18 17.94 -3.83
C ASP A 67 0.07 17.09 -3.58
N ASP A 68 1.25 17.73 -3.56
CA ASP A 68 2.53 17.09 -3.22
C ASP A 68 2.70 16.87 -1.69
N LYS A 69 1.58 16.63 -1.00
CA LYS A 69 1.57 16.35 0.45
C LYS A 69 1.98 14.92 0.71
N ASP A 70 2.79 14.74 1.74
CA ASP A 70 3.13 13.40 2.24
C ASP A 70 1.88 12.62 2.63
N SER A 71 1.87 11.33 2.27
CA SER A 71 0.80 10.42 2.69
C SER A 71 0.87 10.19 4.19
N ILE A 72 -0.29 10.21 4.84
CA ILE A 72 -0.40 10.06 6.29
C ILE A 72 -1.29 8.90 6.66
N PHE A 73 -0.96 8.19 7.74
CA PHE A 73 -1.87 7.22 8.31
C PHE A 73 -3.01 7.94 9.03
N THR A 74 -4.25 7.51 8.83
CA THR A 74 -5.45 8.13 9.39
C THR A 74 -6.56 7.10 9.67
N ASP A 75 -7.48 7.53 10.51
CA ASP A 75 -8.73 6.90 10.92
C ASP A 75 -9.94 7.82 10.65
N SER A 76 -9.69 8.93 9.94
CA SER A 76 -10.68 9.94 9.59
C SER A 76 -10.66 10.23 8.09
N PHE A 77 -11.85 10.46 7.54
CA PHE A 77 -12.06 10.73 6.13
C PHE A 77 -12.33 12.22 5.91
N GLN A 78 -11.71 12.77 4.88
CA GLN A 78 -11.77 14.16 4.46
C GLN A 78 -12.08 14.19 2.96
N HIS A 79 -12.94 15.12 2.57
CA HIS A 79 -13.26 15.32 1.17
C HIS A 79 -12.00 15.74 0.39
N GLY A 80 -11.84 15.22 -0.83
CA GLY A 80 -10.70 15.53 -1.70
C GLY A 80 -9.45 14.69 -1.47
N TYR A 81 -9.48 13.69 -0.59
CA TYR A 81 -8.40 12.71 -0.43
C TYR A 81 -8.85 11.30 -0.78
N LEU A 82 -7.87 10.46 -1.11
CA LEU A 82 -8.03 9.04 -1.35
C LEU A 82 -7.42 8.25 -0.19
N TYR A 83 -7.89 7.01 -0.02
CA TYR A 83 -7.60 6.20 1.15
C TYR A 83 -7.32 4.75 0.77
N LEU A 84 -6.16 4.23 1.16
CA LEU A 84 -5.85 2.80 1.05
C LEU A 84 -6.06 2.12 2.40
N PRO A 85 -6.86 1.04 2.48
CA PRO A 85 -7.00 0.26 3.71
C PRO A 85 -5.69 -0.46 4.05
N VAL A 86 -5.36 -0.51 5.33
CA VAL A 86 -4.18 -1.17 5.89
C VAL A 86 -4.61 -2.39 6.69
N ILE A 87 -4.25 -3.59 6.20
CA ILE A 87 -4.55 -4.86 6.84
C ILE A 87 -3.28 -5.40 7.51
N LYS A 88 -3.30 -5.41 8.84
CA LYS A 88 -2.22 -5.96 9.64
C LYS A 88 -2.30 -7.50 9.69
N LEU A 89 -1.26 -8.15 9.20
CA LEU A 89 -1.10 -9.60 9.30
C LEU A 89 -0.40 -9.99 10.60
N LYS A 90 -0.78 -11.14 11.14
CA LYS A 90 -0.18 -11.69 12.37
C LYS A 90 1.33 -11.96 12.23
N SER A 91 1.77 -12.33 11.03
CA SER A 91 3.16 -12.63 10.68
C SER A 91 3.39 -12.49 9.18
N CYS A 92 4.65 -12.35 8.77
CA CYS A 92 5.03 -12.42 7.36
C CYS A 92 4.64 -13.79 6.75
N HIS A 93 3.94 -13.77 5.61
CA HIS A 93 3.55 -14.97 4.88
C HIS A 93 4.53 -15.25 3.73
N LYS A 94 4.77 -16.54 3.41
CA LYS A 94 5.73 -16.96 2.38
C LYS A 94 5.41 -16.42 0.98
N ILE A 95 4.14 -16.11 0.72
CA ILE A 95 3.67 -15.52 -0.55
C ILE A 95 4.37 -14.19 -0.89
N PHE A 96 4.86 -13.46 0.11
CA PHE A 96 5.57 -12.19 -0.10
C PHE A 96 7.03 -12.37 -0.52
N GLY A 97 7.55 -13.60 -0.57
CA GLY A 97 8.92 -13.87 -1.01
C GLY A 97 10.02 -13.33 -0.08
N LEU A 98 9.69 -12.93 1.15
CA LEU A 98 10.64 -12.34 2.12
C LEU A 98 11.34 -13.36 3.02
N GLY A 99 11.63 -14.55 2.49
CA GLY A 99 12.31 -15.67 3.18
C GLY A 99 13.67 -15.32 3.79
#